data_AF-A0A1Y1VTE0-F1
#
_entry.id   AF-A0A1Y1VTE0-F1
#
_cell.length_a   1.000
_cell.length_b   1.000
_cell.length_c   1.000
_cell.angle_alpha   90.00
_cell.angle_beta   90.00
_cell.angle_gamma   90.00
#
_symmetry.space_group_name_H-M   'P 1'
#
loop_
_entity.id
_entity.type
_entity.pdbx_description
1 polymer ?
#
loop_
_entity_poly.entity_id
_entity_poly.type
_entity_poly.pdbx_seq_one_letter_code
_entity_poly.pdbx_strand_id
1 'polypeptide(L)'
;MNFKTIFSIAALALAAVSANPVNNIATIKKECEGDGLATFYINDNGEYTCLRQHPKKEELDYRTCFFTNDDDDTVVCVEEGFNNIPSCSKNSGATDYRDCAYKFLEFVDDGSGKLPYRIRKFPTHEKIFYDSYVLDYKECKGHDGIILSYKVAHQYVCLQPATPKNAKMLKDKECVKIDGKIYCVVQDNTSINHCVRRDSQYNHESCKETLEYYSMVNKVNITEYLEN
;
A
#
# COMPACT_ATOMS: atom_id res chain seq x y z
N MET A 1 -4.72 52.84 -28.39
CA MET A 1 -3.93 52.25 -27.29
C MET A 1 -4.81 52.21 -26.05
N ASN A 2 -5.17 51.01 -25.59
CA ASN A 2 -5.87 50.76 -24.33
C ASN A 2 -5.44 49.37 -23.84
N PHE A 3 -4.57 49.32 -22.85
CA PHE A 3 -4.33 48.10 -22.08
C PHE A 3 -4.34 48.47 -20.60
N LYS A 4 -5.45 48.13 -19.95
CA LYS A 4 -5.61 48.23 -18.50
C LYS A 4 -5.09 46.93 -17.88
N THR A 5 -3.99 47.07 -17.14
CA THR A 5 -3.71 46.48 -15.83
C THR A 5 -4.16 45.04 -15.57
N ILE A 6 -3.21 44.10 -15.63
CA ILE A 6 -3.34 42.76 -15.04
C ILE A 6 -2.78 42.83 -13.62
N PHE A 7 -3.67 42.68 -12.62
CA PHE A 7 -3.28 42.51 -11.23
C PHE A 7 -2.66 41.11 -11.04
N SER A 8 -1.37 41.06 -10.71
CA SER A 8 -0.69 39.86 -10.26
C SER A 8 -1.15 39.51 -8.84
N ILE A 9 -1.73 38.33 -8.67
CA ILE A 9 -2.01 37.76 -7.35
C ILE A 9 -0.73 37.05 -6.89
N ALA A 10 0.00 37.67 -5.98
CA ALA A 10 1.06 37.00 -5.23
C ALA A 10 0.40 36.15 -4.15
N ALA A 11 0.44 34.82 -4.31
CA ALA A 11 0.08 33.90 -3.25
C ALA A 11 1.16 33.96 -2.15
N LEU A 12 0.79 34.49 -0.98
CA LEU A 12 1.63 34.41 0.22
C LEU A 12 1.72 32.95 0.67
N ALA A 13 2.89 32.34 0.49
CA ALA A 13 3.27 31.14 1.21
C ALA A 13 3.58 31.52 2.67
N LEU A 14 2.60 31.36 3.56
CA LEU A 14 2.83 31.45 5.01
C LEU A 14 3.38 30.11 5.50
N ALA A 15 4.71 30.01 5.53
CA ALA A 15 5.38 29.03 6.37
C ALA A 15 5.31 29.50 7.83
N ALA A 16 4.32 29.02 8.58
CA ALA A 16 4.23 29.22 10.01
C ALA A 16 4.41 27.87 10.72
N VAL A 17 5.65 27.54 11.04
CA VAL A 17 5.96 26.48 12.00
C VAL A 17 5.69 27.08 13.39
N SER A 18 4.47 26.89 13.91
CA SER A 18 4.12 27.32 15.27
C SER A 18 3.75 26.11 16.12
N ALA A 19 4.49 25.94 17.21
CA ALA A 19 4.22 24.95 18.23
C ALA A 19 3.16 25.50 19.23
N ASN A 20 2.12 24.68 19.45
CA ASN A 20 1.11 24.64 20.52
C ASN A 20 -0.07 25.65 20.56
N PRO A 21 -1.26 25.29 21.12
CA PRO A 21 -1.69 24.00 21.71
C PRO A 21 -3.02 23.45 21.13
N VAL A 22 -3.39 22.22 21.50
CA VAL A 22 -4.67 21.45 21.43
C VAL A 22 -5.93 22.07 20.78
N ASN A 23 -6.19 23.37 20.87
CA ASN A 23 -7.29 24.07 20.18
C ASN A 23 -7.14 24.16 18.65
N ASN A 24 -5.94 23.98 18.10
CA ASN A 24 -5.73 24.02 16.64
C ASN A 24 -6.11 22.70 15.94
N ILE A 25 -6.00 21.56 16.64
CA ILE A 25 -6.25 20.23 16.03
C ILE A 25 -7.70 20.07 15.57
N ALA A 26 -8.67 20.59 16.33
CA ALA A 26 -10.08 20.53 15.92
C ALA A 26 -10.34 21.33 14.63
N THR A 27 -9.68 22.48 14.48
CA THR A 27 -9.76 23.31 13.28
C THR A 27 -9.08 22.63 12.10
N ILE A 28 -7.83 22.15 12.28
CA ILE A 28 -7.07 21.39 11.28
C ILE A 28 -7.86 20.19 10.80
N LYS A 29 -8.45 19.41 11.72
CA LYS A 29 -9.31 18.27 11.38
C LYS A 29 -10.50 18.71 10.53
N LYS A 30 -11.22 19.74 10.97
CA LYS A 30 -12.40 20.25 10.25
C LYS A 30 -12.04 20.75 8.84
N GLU A 31 -10.90 21.39 8.67
CA GLU A 31 -10.43 21.88 7.38
C GLU A 31 -9.95 20.74 6.47
N CYS A 32 -9.21 19.77 7.02
CA CYS A 32 -8.79 18.55 6.32
C CYS A 32 -9.99 17.77 5.78
N GLU A 33 -10.98 17.49 6.64
CA GLU A 33 -12.12 16.63 6.32
C GLU A 33 -13.29 17.38 5.66
N GLY A 34 -13.16 18.70 5.45
CA GLY A 34 -14.26 19.60 5.11
C GLY A 34 -14.96 19.30 3.78
N ASP A 35 -14.29 18.63 2.85
CA ASP A 35 -14.85 18.19 1.56
C ASP A 35 -15.17 16.69 1.49
N GLY A 36 -14.91 15.94 2.56
CA GLY A 36 -15.17 14.50 2.66
C GLY A 36 -14.25 13.60 1.83
N LEU A 37 -13.19 14.13 1.22
CA LEU A 37 -12.25 13.36 0.40
C LEU A 37 -10.94 13.03 1.13
N ALA A 38 -10.75 13.59 2.31
CA ALA A 38 -9.59 13.34 3.16
C ALA A 38 -10.01 12.92 4.56
N THR A 39 -9.12 12.19 5.23
CA THR A 39 -9.31 11.73 6.61
C THR A 39 -8.15 12.23 7.45
N PHE A 40 -8.49 12.80 8.61
CA PHE A 40 -7.50 13.29 9.56
C PHE A 40 -7.11 12.20 10.55
N TYR A 41 -5.82 12.03 10.75
CA TYR A 41 -5.25 11.08 11.71
C TYR A 41 -4.33 11.79 12.68
N ILE A 42 -4.35 11.36 13.94
CA ILE A 42 -3.47 11.84 15.01
C ILE A 42 -3.13 10.69 15.95
N ASN A 43 -1.87 10.59 16.37
CA ASN A 43 -1.42 9.59 17.33
C ASN A 43 -1.23 10.19 18.73
N ASP A 44 -0.93 9.33 19.71
CA ASP A 44 -0.74 9.73 21.11
C ASP A 44 0.44 10.70 21.31
N ASN A 45 1.40 10.73 20.38
CA ASN A 45 2.54 11.65 20.39
C ASN A 45 2.19 13.04 19.82
N GLY A 46 0.96 13.24 19.35
CA GLY A 46 0.53 14.49 18.71
C GLY A 46 1.04 14.65 17.27
N GLU A 47 1.60 13.61 16.68
CA GLU A 47 1.87 13.57 15.24
C GLU A 47 0.53 13.40 14.51
N TYR A 48 0.30 14.22 13.50
CA TYR A 48 -0.91 14.20 12.70
C TYR A 48 -0.62 14.33 11.22
N THR A 49 -1.51 13.76 10.44
CA THR A 49 -1.51 13.86 8.99
C THR A 49 -2.94 13.83 8.45
N CYS A 50 -3.14 14.47 7.32
CA CYS A 50 -4.36 14.42 6.56
C CYS A 50 -4.08 13.65 5.27
N LEU A 51 -4.82 12.58 5.06
CA LEU A 51 -4.65 11.67 3.94
C LEU A 51 -5.81 11.83 2.98
N ARG A 52 -5.53 12.28 1.76
CA ARG A 52 -6.52 12.56 0.73
C ARG A 52 -6.49 11.53 -0.37
N GLN A 53 -7.66 11.04 -0.78
CA GLN A 53 -7.80 10.21 -1.97
C GLN A 53 -7.80 11.08 -3.24
N HIS A 54 -6.99 10.71 -4.21
CA HIS A 54 -6.94 11.31 -5.53
C HIS A 54 -7.09 10.24 -6.61
N PRO A 55 -7.75 10.56 -7.74
CA PRO A 55 -7.53 9.81 -8.97
C PRO A 55 -6.06 9.86 -9.36
N LYS A 56 -5.50 8.76 -9.87
CA LYS A 56 -4.12 8.72 -10.37
C LYS A 56 -3.91 9.78 -11.46
N LYS A 57 -3.02 10.74 -11.19
CA LYS A 57 -2.60 11.82 -12.11
C LYS A 57 -1.11 12.06 -11.93
N GLU A 58 -0.40 12.30 -13.04
CA GLU A 58 1.06 12.54 -13.03
C GLU A 58 1.45 13.79 -12.22
N GLU A 59 0.56 14.77 -12.10
CA GLU A 59 0.79 16.05 -11.39
C GLU A 59 0.88 15.92 -9.85
N LEU A 60 0.79 14.71 -9.28
CA LEU A 60 0.83 14.50 -7.84
C LEU A 60 2.26 14.39 -7.27
N ASP A 61 3.30 14.51 -8.11
CA ASP A 61 4.69 14.31 -7.68
C ASP A 61 5.23 15.40 -6.74
N TYR A 62 4.50 16.49 -6.50
CA TYR A 62 4.85 17.43 -5.43
C TYR A 62 4.42 16.96 -4.03
N ARG A 63 3.70 15.84 -3.93
CA ARG A 63 3.20 15.26 -2.67
C ARG A 63 3.83 13.89 -2.40
N THR A 64 3.80 13.48 -1.13
CA THR A 64 4.02 12.08 -0.75
C THR A 64 2.71 11.32 -0.92
N CYS A 65 2.63 10.45 -1.91
CA CYS A 65 1.43 9.66 -2.23
C CYS A 65 1.74 8.18 -2.21
N PHE A 66 0.77 7.32 -1.91
CA PHE A 66 0.88 5.87 -1.92
C PHE A 66 -0.26 5.27 -2.74
N PHE A 67 0.02 4.16 -3.41
CA PHE A 67 -1.06 3.24 -3.79
C PHE A 67 -1.48 2.48 -2.55
N THR A 68 -2.79 2.28 -2.38
CA THR A 68 -3.35 1.54 -1.22
C THR A 68 -4.18 0.34 -1.65
N ASN A 69 -4.34 0.13 -2.95
CA ASN A 69 -5.14 -0.92 -3.58
C ASN A 69 -4.41 -1.48 -4.80
N ASP A 70 -4.86 -2.64 -5.26
CA ASP A 70 -4.33 -3.28 -6.47
C ASP A 70 -4.82 -2.61 -7.76
N ASP A 71 -5.90 -1.84 -7.68
CA ASP A 71 -6.47 -1.10 -8.79
C ASP A 71 -5.82 0.29 -8.81
N ASP A 72 -4.79 0.48 -9.63
CA ASP A 72 -3.97 1.70 -9.82
C ASP A 72 -4.75 3.03 -10.02
N ASP A 73 -6.07 3.03 -9.99
CA ASP A 73 -6.92 4.17 -10.31
C ASP A 73 -6.92 5.26 -9.24
N THR A 74 -6.61 4.89 -8.00
CA THR A 74 -6.61 5.82 -6.86
C THR A 74 -5.31 5.78 -6.07
N VAL A 75 -4.94 6.94 -5.54
CA VAL A 75 -3.78 7.11 -4.67
C VAL A 75 -4.18 7.90 -3.45
N VAL A 76 -3.51 7.63 -2.33
CA VAL A 76 -3.68 8.38 -1.09
C VAL A 76 -2.47 9.27 -0.90
N CYS A 77 -2.67 10.58 -0.80
CA CYS A 77 -1.60 11.56 -0.65
C CYS A 77 -1.65 12.26 0.71
N VAL A 78 -0.48 12.55 1.24
CA VAL A 78 -0.30 13.45 2.38
C VAL A 78 -0.61 14.87 1.95
N GLU A 79 -1.47 15.56 2.69
CA GLU A 79 -1.69 16.99 2.55
C GLU A 79 -0.62 17.79 3.29
N GLU A 80 0.27 18.44 2.54
CA GLU A 80 1.39 19.21 3.06
C GLU A 80 0.98 20.32 4.07
N GLY A 81 -0.21 20.91 3.91
CA GLY A 81 -0.74 21.93 4.83
C GLY A 81 -1.38 21.38 6.11
N PHE A 82 -1.61 20.07 6.18
CA PHE A 82 -2.34 19.40 7.26
C PHE A 82 -1.54 18.20 7.79
N ASN A 83 -0.20 18.33 7.83
CA ASN A 83 0.73 17.31 8.28
C ASN A 83 1.85 17.93 9.12
N ASN A 84 2.22 17.31 10.24
CA ASN A 84 3.40 17.70 11.02
C ASN A 84 4.50 16.64 11.07
N ILE A 85 4.37 15.55 10.30
CA ILE A 85 5.35 14.47 10.22
C ILE A 85 6.41 14.83 9.17
N PRO A 86 7.66 15.13 9.56
CA PRO A 86 8.66 15.65 8.63
C PRO A 86 8.98 14.70 7.48
N SER A 87 9.06 13.40 7.76
CA SER A 87 9.33 12.36 6.75
C SER A 87 8.24 12.22 5.71
N CYS A 88 7.01 12.63 6.02
CA CYS A 88 5.88 12.63 5.11
C CYS A 88 5.75 13.88 4.24
N SER A 89 6.49 14.94 4.55
CA SER A 89 6.43 16.21 3.83
C SER A 89 7.53 16.28 2.77
N LYS A 90 7.17 16.52 1.51
CA LYS A 90 8.14 16.89 0.45
C LYS A 90 8.71 18.28 0.67
N ASN A 91 7.96 19.17 1.34
CA ASN A 91 8.39 20.53 1.64
C ASN A 91 9.39 20.63 2.79
N SER A 92 9.49 19.61 3.66
CA SER A 92 10.42 19.61 4.79
C SER A 92 11.89 19.45 4.35
N GLY A 93 12.13 18.92 3.15
CA GLY A 93 13.47 18.49 2.70
C GLY A 93 14.01 17.25 3.41
N ALA A 94 13.24 16.65 4.33
CA ALA A 94 13.59 15.47 5.12
C ALA A 94 12.71 14.26 4.77
N THR A 95 12.19 14.20 3.54
CA THR A 95 11.27 13.16 3.10
C THR A 95 11.93 11.79 3.15
N ASP A 96 11.38 10.90 3.96
CA ASP A 96 11.71 9.49 3.96
C ASP A 96 10.43 8.73 3.65
N TYR A 97 10.38 8.17 2.45
CA TYR A 97 9.20 7.52 1.92
C TYR A 97 8.82 6.26 2.69
N ARG A 98 9.81 5.52 3.22
CA ARG A 98 9.59 4.31 4.01
C ARG A 98 9.13 4.66 5.42
N ASP A 99 9.75 5.66 6.04
CA ASP A 99 9.32 6.16 7.35
C ASP A 99 7.89 6.72 7.28
N CYS A 100 7.58 7.53 6.26
CA CYS A 100 6.23 8.02 6.07
C CYS A 100 5.20 6.90 5.88
N ALA A 101 5.54 5.86 5.12
CA ALA A 101 4.67 4.70 4.96
C ALA A 101 4.45 3.93 6.27
N TYR A 102 5.46 3.84 7.16
CA TYR A 102 5.27 3.28 8.50
C TYR A 102 4.32 4.14 9.34
N LYS A 103 4.48 5.47 9.29
CA LYS A 103 3.56 6.39 9.97
C LYS A 103 2.14 6.27 9.47
N PHE A 104 1.95 6.14 8.15
CA PHE A 104 0.64 5.81 7.58
C PHE A 104 0.06 4.52 8.17
N LEU A 105 0.87 3.46 8.28
CA LEU A 105 0.43 2.18 8.87
C LEU A 105 0.02 2.31 10.34
N GLU A 106 0.74 3.10 11.14
CA GLU A 106 0.36 3.38 12.54
C GLU A 106 -1.07 3.95 12.66
N PHE A 107 -1.55 4.64 11.63
CA PHE A 107 -2.88 5.23 11.61
C PHE A 107 -3.98 4.31 11.08
N VAL A 108 -3.67 3.42 10.13
CA VAL A 108 -4.68 2.60 9.44
C VAL A 108 -4.73 1.14 9.89
N ASP A 109 -3.70 0.64 10.57
CA ASP A 109 -3.64 -0.72 11.08
C ASP A 109 -4.39 -0.81 12.42
N ASP A 110 -5.55 -1.45 12.40
CA ASP A 110 -6.42 -1.63 13.57
C ASP A 110 -5.95 -2.74 14.51
N GLY A 111 -4.82 -3.40 14.22
CA GLY A 111 -4.29 -4.51 15.01
C GLY A 111 -4.98 -5.85 14.77
N SER A 112 -5.95 -5.94 13.86
CA SER A 112 -6.69 -7.19 13.55
C SER A 112 -5.86 -8.31 12.92
N GLY A 113 -4.58 -8.04 12.63
CA GLY A 113 -3.72 -8.96 11.88
C GLY A 113 -4.10 -9.07 10.41
N LYS A 114 -4.96 -8.16 9.93
CA LYS A 114 -5.34 -7.98 8.53
C LYS A 114 -5.07 -6.54 8.15
N LEU A 115 -4.59 -6.32 6.93
CA LEU A 115 -4.45 -5.00 6.35
C LEU A 115 -5.17 -5.00 5.00
N PRO A 116 -6.30 -4.27 4.85
CA PRO A 116 -7.07 -4.24 3.61
C PRO A 116 -6.41 -3.39 2.52
N TYR A 117 -5.22 -2.84 2.81
CA TYR A 117 -4.46 -2.01 1.91
C TYR A 117 -3.13 -2.67 1.56
N ARG A 118 -2.69 -2.49 0.32
CA ARG A 118 -1.31 -2.75 -0.09
C ARG A 118 -0.62 -1.45 -0.36
N ILE A 119 0.30 -1.08 0.53
CA ILE A 119 0.97 0.20 0.39
C ILE A 119 2.13 0.02 -0.58
N ARG A 120 2.02 0.67 -1.74
CA ARG A 120 3.07 0.67 -2.77
C ARG A 120 3.49 2.08 -3.12
N LYS A 121 4.72 2.20 -3.61
CA LYS A 121 5.33 3.48 -3.92
C LYS A 121 4.66 4.15 -5.11
N PHE A 122 4.28 5.41 -4.97
CA PHE A 122 3.88 6.24 -6.10
C PHE A 122 5.11 6.93 -6.72
N PRO A 123 5.23 7.01 -8.06
CA PRO A 123 4.35 6.40 -9.07
C PRO A 123 4.75 4.96 -9.48
N THR A 124 5.80 4.39 -8.90
CA THR A 124 6.49 3.18 -9.43
C THR A 124 5.80 1.84 -9.12
N HIS A 125 4.81 1.80 -8.23
CA HIS A 125 4.21 0.58 -7.66
C HIS A 125 5.20 -0.36 -6.95
N GLU A 126 6.39 0.10 -6.64
CA GLU A 126 7.37 -0.71 -5.92
C GLU A 126 6.87 -1.00 -4.49
N LYS A 127 7.12 -2.23 -4.02
CA LYS A 127 6.93 -2.59 -2.62
C LYS A 127 7.82 -1.70 -1.75
N ILE A 128 7.32 -1.28 -0.59
CA ILE A 128 8.08 -0.41 0.33
C ILE A 128 8.80 -1.25 1.39
N PHE A 129 8.12 -2.29 1.92
CA PHE A 129 8.56 -3.09 3.05
C PHE A 129 9.05 -4.48 2.63
N TYR A 130 10.22 -4.57 2.00
CA TYR A 130 10.76 -5.84 1.48
C TYR A 130 11.11 -6.88 2.57
N ASP A 131 11.38 -6.42 3.78
CA ASP A 131 11.92 -7.18 4.91
C ASP A 131 10.86 -7.51 5.99
N SER A 132 9.59 -7.18 5.76
CA SER A 132 8.52 -7.34 6.76
C SER A 132 7.55 -8.47 6.42
N TYR A 133 7.86 -9.69 6.89
CA TYR A 133 6.92 -10.82 6.79
C TYR A 133 5.59 -10.54 7.52
N VAL A 134 5.62 -9.74 8.60
CA VAL A 134 4.43 -9.40 9.37
C VAL A 134 3.45 -8.59 8.50
N LEU A 135 3.95 -7.57 7.79
CA LEU A 135 3.12 -6.78 6.89
C LEU A 135 2.63 -7.62 5.72
N ASP A 136 3.49 -8.47 5.16
CA ASP A 136 3.08 -9.36 4.06
C ASP A 136 1.93 -10.28 4.45
N TYR A 137 1.95 -10.81 5.68
CA TYR A 137 0.89 -11.66 6.21
C TYR A 137 -0.39 -10.86 6.42
N LYS A 138 -0.29 -9.65 6.98
CA LYS A 138 -1.45 -8.77 7.19
C LYS A 138 -2.11 -8.40 5.87
N GLU A 139 -1.31 -7.92 4.90
CA GLU A 139 -1.77 -7.60 3.54
C GLU A 139 -2.38 -8.84 2.87
N CYS A 140 -1.77 -10.02 2.98
CA CYS A 140 -2.34 -11.23 2.39
C CYS A 140 -3.72 -11.55 2.99
N LYS A 141 -3.83 -11.57 4.31
CA LYS A 141 -5.08 -11.90 5.02
C LYS A 141 -6.17 -10.83 4.87
N GLY A 142 -5.79 -9.57 4.69
CA GLY A 142 -6.72 -8.48 4.44
C GLY A 142 -7.39 -8.56 3.06
N HIS A 143 -6.77 -9.28 2.13
CA HIS A 143 -7.31 -9.56 0.79
C HIS A 143 -7.85 -11.00 0.67
N ASP A 144 -8.34 -11.58 1.76
CA ASP A 144 -8.86 -12.96 1.85
C ASP A 144 -7.86 -14.04 1.37
N GLY A 145 -6.57 -13.73 1.46
CA GLY A 145 -5.51 -14.63 1.07
C GLY A 145 -5.18 -15.70 2.11
N ILE A 146 -4.59 -16.78 1.62
CA ILE A 146 -4.08 -17.91 2.37
C ILE A 146 -2.56 -17.80 2.39
N ILE A 147 -1.97 -17.80 3.58
CA ILE A 147 -0.51 -17.89 3.74
C ILE A 147 -0.14 -19.37 3.87
N LEU A 148 0.72 -19.83 2.97
CA LEU A 148 1.40 -21.11 3.10
C LEU A 148 2.80 -20.85 3.64
N SER A 149 3.11 -21.34 4.85
CA SER A 149 4.41 -21.14 5.51
C SER A 149 5.15 -22.44 5.80
N TYR A 150 6.47 -22.40 5.95
CA TYR A 150 7.28 -23.57 6.29
C TYR A 150 8.35 -23.26 7.32
N LYS A 151 8.35 -23.98 8.45
CA LYS A 151 9.35 -23.95 9.55
C LYS A 151 9.61 -22.60 10.23
N VAL A 152 9.79 -21.51 9.50
CA VAL A 152 10.14 -20.17 9.96
C VAL A 152 9.26 -19.12 9.27
N ALA A 153 9.07 -17.98 9.93
CA ALA A 153 8.13 -16.95 9.47
C ALA A 153 8.50 -16.30 8.13
N HIS A 154 9.78 -16.32 7.75
CA HIS A 154 10.30 -15.77 6.49
C HIS A 154 10.24 -16.73 5.30
N GLN A 155 9.69 -17.93 5.47
CA GLN A 155 9.49 -18.89 4.38
C GLN A 155 7.99 -19.04 4.13
N TYR A 156 7.47 -18.27 3.17
CA TYR A 156 6.05 -18.17 2.92
C TYR A 156 5.68 -17.79 1.48
N VAL A 157 4.50 -18.25 1.10
CA VAL A 157 3.81 -17.87 -0.14
C VAL A 157 2.42 -17.34 0.22
N CYS A 158 2.07 -16.16 -0.30
CA CYS A 158 0.71 -15.64 -0.22
C CYS A 158 -0.09 -16.06 -1.45
N LEU A 159 -1.23 -16.69 -1.22
CA LEU A 159 -2.20 -17.09 -2.24
C LEU A 159 -3.47 -16.25 -2.08
N GLN A 160 -3.83 -15.45 -3.08
CA GLN A 160 -5.04 -14.61 -3.03
C GLN A 160 -6.11 -15.15 -3.97
N PRO A 161 -7.42 -15.07 -3.62
CA PRO A 161 -8.50 -15.44 -4.52
C PRO A 161 -8.39 -14.73 -5.88
N ALA A 162 -8.66 -15.48 -6.95
CA ALA A 162 -8.75 -14.97 -8.30
C ALA A 162 -10.03 -15.48 -8.97
N THR A 163 -10.61 -14.68 -9.87
CA THR A 163 -11.66 -15.15 -10.78
C THR A 163 -11.01 -15.76 -12.02
N PRO A 164 -11.68 -16.67 -12.76
CA PRO A 164 -11.13 -17.18 -14.02
C PRO A 164 -10.80 -16.07 -15.04
N LYS A 165 -11.58 -14.98 -15.04
CA LYS A 165 -11.34 -13.81 -15.89
C LYS A 165 -10.06 -13.08 -15.48
N ASN A 166 -9.85 -12.90 -14.17
CA ASN A 166 -8.67 -12.23 -13.66
C ASN A 166 -7.44 -13.16 -13.74
N ALA A 167 -7.59 -14.46 -13.50
CA ALA A 167 -6.52 -15.46 -13.65
C ALA A 167 -5.96 -15.48 -15.09
N LYS A 168 -6.83 -15.44 -16.11
CA LYS A 168 -6.44 -15.35 -17.53
C LYS A 168 -5.72 -14.07 -17.91
N MET A 169 -5.99 -12.95 -17.22
CA MET A 169 -5.26 -11.69 -17.38
C MET A 169 -3.95 -11.67 -16.57
N LEU A 170 -3.83 -12.53 -15.58
CA LEU A 170 -2.68 -12.70 -14.71
C LEU A 170 -1.76 -13.82 -15.24
N LYS A 171 -1.43 -13.80 -16.55
CA LYS A 171 -0.47 -14.73 -17.19
C LYS A 171 0.88 -14.83 -16.44
N ASP A 172 1.15 -13.87 -15.56
CA ASP A 172 2.33 -13.77 -14.72
C ASP A 172 2.13 -14.26 -13.27
N LYS A 173 1.13 -15.09 -12.97
CA LYS A 173 0.96 -15.65 -11.62
C LYS A 173 0.79 -17.16 -11.64
N GLU A 174 1.42 -17.80 -10.65
CA GLU A 174 1.20 -19.22 -10.36
C GLU A 174 -0.13 -19.38 -9.65
N CYS A 175 -1.07 -20.13 -10.23
CA CYS A 175 -2.41 -20.30 -9.68
C CYS A 175 -2.71 -21.77 -9.38
N VAL A 176 -3.45 -21.98 -8.31
CA VAL A 176 -3.89 -23.29 -7.81
C VAL A 176 -5.36 -23.24 -7.47
N LYS A 177 -6.02 -24.39 -7.40
CA LYS A 177 -7.38 -24.53 -6.89
C LYS A 177 -7.35 -25.00 -5.45
N ILE A 178 -8.12 -24.30 -4.60
CA ILE A 178 -8.35 -24.64 -3.19
C ILE A 178 -9.86 -24.66 -3.01
N ASP A 179 -10.40 -25.83 -2.64
CA ASP A 179 -11.85 -26.05 -2.46
C ASP A 179 -12.70 -25.56 -3.65
N GLY A 180 -12.20 -25.79 -4.88
CA GLY A 180 -12.87 -25.41 -6.12
C GLY A 180 -12.74 -23.92 -6.50
N LYS A 181 -12.12 -23.09 -5.67
CA LYS A 181 -11.82 -21.67 -5.97
C LYS A 181 -10.39 -21.50 -6.44
N ILE A 182 -10.15 -20.56 -7.34
CA ILE A 182 -8.80 -20.26 -7.84
C ILE A 182 -8.12 -19.30 -6.88
N TYR A 183 -6.87 -19.60 -6.53
CA TYR A 183 -5.99 -18.71 -5.81
C TYR A 183 -4.67 -18.57 -6.56
N CYS A 184 -4.10 -17.38 -6.58
CA CYS A 184 -2.86 -17.11 -7.28
C CYS A 184 -1.80 -16.53 -6.35
N VAL A 185 -0.55 -16.86 -6.60
CA VAL A 185 0.63 -16.35 -5.89
C VAL A 185 0.68 -14.82 -6.04
N VAL A 186 0.76 -14.15 -4.90
CA VAL A 186 0.96 -12.70 -4.82
C VAL A 186 2.47 -12.43 -4.76
N GLN A 187 3.02 -11.92 -5.87
CA GLN A 187 4.46 -11.71 -6.03
C GLN A 187 5.08 -10.76 -4.98
N ASP A 188 4.36 -9.71 -4.58
CA ASP A 188 4.84 -8.77 -3.55
C ASP A 188 4.85 -9.38 -2.14
N ASN A 189 3.99 -10.35 -1.87
CA ASN A 189 3.73 -10.90 -0.54
C ASN A 189 4.21 -12.35 -0.42
N THR A 190 5.23 -12.70 -1.20
CA THR A 190 5.83 -14.03 -1.25
C THR A 190 7.34 -13.89 -1.10
N SER A 191 7.92 -14.64 -0.18
CA SER A 191 9.37 -14.63 0.11
C SER A 191 10.14 -15.71 -0.66
N ILE A 192 9.43 -16.60 -1.32
CA ILE A 192 10.02 -17.69 -2.10
C ILE A 192 10.31 -17.18 -3.51
N ASN A 193 11.57 -16.80 -3.76
CA ASN A 193 12.00 -16.17 -5.01
C ASN A 193 11.63 -16.98 -6.26
N HIS A 194 11.76 -18.31 -6.22
CA HIS A 194 11.42 -19.14 -7.37
C HIS A 194 9.91 -19.21 -7.66
N CYS A 195 9.06 -18.69 -6.77
CA CYS A 195 7.62 -18.46 -7.00
C CYS A 195 7.28 -17.01 -7.43
N VAL A 196 8.26 -16.11 -7.47
CA VAL A 196 8.08 -14.71 -7.83
C VAL A 196 8.57 -14.50 -9.26
N ARG A 197 7.67 -14.39 -10.24
CA ARG A 197 8.03 -14.35 -11.67
C ARG A 197 9.01 -13.27 -12.09
N ARG A 198 8.92 -12.09 -11.47
CA ARG A 198 9.85 -10.98 -11.73
C ARG A 198 11.24 -11.19 -11.13
N ASP A 199 11.42 -12.19 -10.27
CA ASP A 199 12.71 -12.54 -9.71
C ASP A 199 13.52 -13.37 -10.73
N SER A 200 14.82 -13.11 -10.81
CA SER A 200 15.76 -13.85 -11.64
C SER A 200 15.81 -15.36 -11.35
N GLN A 201 15.39 -15.79 -10.16
CA GLN A 201 15.37 -17.18 -9.71
C GLN A 201 14.02 -17.87 -9.97
N TYR A 202 13.07 -17.21 -10.63
CA TYR A 202 11.77 -17.80 -10.94
C TYR A 202 11.91 -19.14 -11.66
N ASN A 203 11.18 -20.14 -11.18
CA ASN A 203 11.10 -21.46 -11.79
C ASN A 203 9.73 -22.09 -11.50
N HIS A 204 8.95 -22.32 -12.56
CA HIS A 204 7.58 -22.86 -12.47
C HIS A 204 7.53 -24.19 -11.69
N GLU A 205 8.34 -25.17 -12.08
CA GLU A 205 8.35 -26.50 -11.44
C GLU A 205 8.75 -26.43 -9.97
N SER A 206 9.80 -25.65 -9.64
CA SER A 206 10.24 -25.45 -8.26
C SER A 206 9.15 -24.76 -7.43
N CYS A 207 8.40 -23.84 -8.04
CA CYS A 207 7.30 -23.18 -7.37
C CYS A 207 6.15 -24.16 -7.10
N LYS A 208 5.78 -24.97 -8.09
CA LYS A 208 4.77 -26.03 -7.95
C LYS A 208 5.11 -26.99 -6.82
N GLU A 209 6.34 -27.52 -6.80
CA GLU A 209 6.82 -28.40 -5.73
C GLU A 209 6.75 -27.71 -4.35
N THR A 210 7.09 -26.42 -4.29
CA THR A 210 7.01 -25.65 -3.04
C THR A 210 5.58 -25.42 -2.59
N LEU A 211 4.67 -25.10 -3.51
CA LEU A 211 3.26 -24.95 -3.21
C LEU A 211 2.68 -26.26 -2.67
N GLU A 212 2.96 -27.40 -3.32
CA GLU A 212 2.52 -28.73 -2.88
C GLU A 212 3.06 -29.05 -1.48
N TYR A 213 4.36 -28.85 -1.26
CA TYR A 213 4.98 -29.14 0.01
C TYR A 213 4.47 -28.25 1.13
N TYR A 214 4.36 -26.94 0.90
CA TYR A 214 3.87 -25.99 1.90
C TYR A 214 2.38 -26.20 2.16
N SER A 215 1.59 -26.56 1.15
CA SER A 215 0.17 -26.83 1.35
C SER A 215 -0.06 -28.05 2.23
N MET A 216 0.74 -29.12 2.07
CA MET A 216 0.71 -30.28 2.97
C MET A 216 1.00 -29.88 4.42
N VAL A 217 2.02 -29.06 4.65
CA VAL A 217 2.40 -28.57 6.00
C VAL A 217 1.28 -27.74 6.62
N ASN A 218 0.61 -26.90 5.83
CA ASN A 218 -0.48 -26.04 6.28
C ASN A 218 -1.86 -26.73 6.23
N LYS A 219 -1.92 -28.01 5.85
CA LYS A 219 -3.16 -28.80 5.67
C LYS A 219 -4.16 -28.16 4.71
N VAL A 220 -3.64 -27.51 3.67
CA VAL A 220 -4.41 -26.92 2.57
C VAL A 220 -4.34 -27.87 1.38
N ASN A 221 -5.49 -28.32 0.88
CA ASN A 221 -5.52 -29.16 -0.32
C ASN A 221 -5.46 -28.26 -1.56
N ILE A 222 -4.38 -28.38 -2.34
CA ILE A 222 -4.22 -27.64 -3.59
C ILE A 222 -4.27 -28.61 -4.76
N THR A 223 -4.84 -28.15 -5.88
CA THR A 223 -4.74 -28.84 -7.16
C THR A 223 -4.33 -27.86 -8.23
N GLU A 224 -3.70 -28.35 -9.29
CA GLU A 224 -3.24 -27.52 -10.39
C GLU A 224 -4.40 -26.84 -11.10
N TYR A 225 -4.24 -25.54 -11.39
CA TYR A 225 -5.17 -24.81 -12.25
C TYR A 225 -4.70 -24.93 -13.71
N LEU A 226 -5.35 -25.82 -14.47
CA LEU A 226 -5.18 -25.88 -15.91
C LEU A 226 -6.15 -24.90 -16.59
N GLU A 227 -5.62 -23.91 -17.31
CA GLU A 227 -6.42 -23.07 -18.21
C GLU A 227 -6.89 -23.93 -19.39
N ASN A 228 -8.20 -24.17 -19.46
CA ASN A 228 -8.86 -24.63 -20.68
C ASN A 228 -9.22 -23.43 -21.56
#